data_AF-A0A9W4ZCR4-F1
#
_entry.id   AF-A0A9W4ZCR4-F1
#
_cell.length_a   1.000
_cell.length_b   1.000
_cell.length_c   1.000
_cell.angle_alpha   90.00
_cell.angle_beta   90.00
_cell.angle_gamma   90.00
#
_symmetry.space_group_name_H-M   'P 1'
#
loop_
_entity.id
_entity.type
_entity.pdbx_description
1 polymer ?
#
loop_
_entity_poly.entity_id
_entity_poly.type
_entity_poly.pdbx_seq_one_letter_code
_entity_poly.pdbx_strand_id
1 'polypeptide(L)' 'MTYLQKIIELSSELPYPVLRDINNRVRDWLASGGGENDPYIAQQLRYAQNYLKMRGE' A
#
# COMPACT_ATOMS: atom_id res chain seq x y z
N MET A 1 10.48 -10.80 -0.89
CA MET A 1 9.44 -9.90 -1.39
C MET A 1 9.04 -8.95 -0.28
N THR A 2 9.18 -7.65 -0.49
CA THR A 2 8.91 -6.61 0.52
C THR A 2 7.42 -6.31 0.65
N TYR A 3 7.00 -5.59 1.69
CA TYR A 3 5.62 -5.12 1.78
C TYR A 3 5.27 -4.14 0.66
N LEU A 4 6.22 -3.29 0.27
CA LEU A 4 6.05 -2.40 -0.89
C LEU A 4 5.83 -3.17 -2.19
N GLN A 5 6.61 -4.22 -2.44
CA GLN A 5 6.43 -5.06 -3.64
C GLN A 5 5.03 -5.67 -3.71
N LYS A 6 4.48 -6.14 -2.57
CA LYS A 6 3.10 -6.63 -2.50
C LYS A 6 2.05 -5.55 -2.78
N ILE A 7 2.29 -4.29 -2.40
CA ILE A 7 1.41 -3.17 -2.72
C ILE A 7 1.41 -2.91 -4.24
N ILE A 8 2.58 -2.98 -4.88
CA ILE A 8 2.73 -2.77 -6.33
C ILE A 8 1.93 -3.83 -7.11
N GLU A 9 1.96 -5.08 -6.68
CA GLU A 9 1.16 -6.16 -7.31
C GLU A 9 -0.34 -5.88 -7.29
N LEU A 10 -0.86 -5.31 -6.19
CA LEU A 10 -2.28 -4.97 -6.05
C LEU A 10 -2.67 -3.63 -6.72
N SER A 11 -1.69 -2.84 -7.17
CA SER A 11 -1.94 -1.44 -7.57
C SER A 11 -2.91 -1.28 -8.74
N SER A 12 -2.93 -2.24 -9.67
CA SER A 12 -3.83 -2.24 -10.84
C SER A 12 -5.29 -2.52 -10.50
N GLU A 13 -5.56 -3.12 -9.34
CA GLU A 13 -6.92 -3.45 -8.87
C GLU A 13 -7.54 -2.33 -8.04
N LEU A 14 -6.71 -1.40 -7.55
CA LEU A 14 -7.13 -0.30 -6.69
C LEU A 14 -7.65 0.90 -7.51
N PRO A 15 -8.79 1.50 -7.13
CA PRO A 15 -9.23 2.77 -7.69
C PRO A 15 -8.19 3.86 -7.47
N TYR A 16 -8.07 4.78 -8.44
CA TYR A 16 -7.07 5.85 -8.40
C TYR A 16 -7.01 6.63 -7.06
N PRO A 17 -8.14 7.02 -6.43
CA PRO A 17 -8.08 7.73 -5.15
C PRO A 17 -7.40 6.93 -4.04
N VAL A 18 -7.64 5.62 -3.99
CA VAL A 18 -7.07 4.70 -2.98
C VAL A 18 -5.60 4.47 -3.23
N LEU A 19 -5.23 4.18 -4.48
CA LEU A 19 -3.84 4.02 -4.88
C LEU A 19 -3.02 5.29 -4.61
N ARG A 20 -3.57 6.46 -4.91
CA ARG A 20 -2.91 7.75 -4.68
C ARG A 20 -2.63 8.00 -3.21
N ASP A 21 -3.58 7.70 -2.32
CA ASP A 21 -3.38 7.85 -0.86
C ASP A 21 -2.25 6.94 -0.35
N ILE A 22 -2.31 5.65 -0.70
CA ILE A 22 -1.28 4.67 -0.35
C ILE A 22 0.09 5.12 -0.87
N ASN A 23 0.17 5.54 -2.13
CA ASN A 23 1.41 6.00 -2.74
C ASN A 23 2.01 7.21 -2.01
N ASN A 24 1.18 8.21 -1.65
CA ASN A 24 1.67 9.38 -0.92
C ASN A 24 2.24 8.98 0.46
N ARG A 25 1.51 8.14 1.21
CA ARG A 25 1.94 7.66 2.53
C ARG A 25 3.24 6.87 2.47
N VAL A 26 3.35 5.97 1.50
CA VAL A 26 4.58 5.20 1.27
C VAL A 26 5.72 6.13 0.89
N ARG A 27 5.51 7.05 -0.05
CA ARG A 27 6.54 7.99 -0.50
C ARG A 27 7.06 8.84 0.64
N ASP A 28 6.18 9.39 1.46
CA ASP A 28 6.56 10.24 2.58
C ASP A 28 7.34 9.44 3.64
N TRP A 29 6.95 8.18 3.89
CA TRP A 29 7.68 7.29 4.80
C TRP A 29 9.10 6.99 4.31
N LEU A 30 9.25 6.60 3.05
CA LEU A 30 10.56 6.32 2.46
C LEU A 30 11.45 7.58 2.44
N ALA A 31 10.87 8.75 2.14
CA ALA A 31 11.57 10.02 2.17
C ALA A 31 12.08 10.41 3.58
N SER A 32 11.38 9.96 4.64
CA SER A 32 11.82 10.14 6.03
C SER A 32 12.90 9.14 6.49
N GLY A 33 13.38 8.26 5.61
CA GLY A 33 14.36 7.22 5.93
C GLY A 33 13.76 5.89 6.39
N GLY A 34 12.44 5.71 6.22
CA GLY A 34 11.75 4.45 6.49
C GLY A 34 12.07 3.37 5.45
N GLY A 35 11.94 2.10 5.85
CA GLY A 35 12.21 0.92 5.04
C GLY A 35 10.95 0.32 4.39
N GLU A 36 11.15 -0.40 3.28
CA GLU A 36 10.07 -1.09 2.55
C GLU A 36 9.42 -2.26 3.31
N ASN A 37 10.08 -2.75 4.35
CA ASN A 37 9.60 -3.83 5.22
C ASN A 37 9.13 -3.33 6.59
N ASP A 38 8.97 -2.03 6.75
CA ASP A 38 8.57 -1.48 8.03
C ASP A 38 7.12 -1.83 8.37
N PRO A 39 6.78 -1.94 9.66
CA PRO A 39 5.41 -2.11 10.11
C PRO A 39 4.44 -1.06 9.55
N TYR A 40 4.93 0.14 9.23
CA TYR A 40 4.12 1.18 8.59
C TYR A 40 3.69 0.79 7.15
N ILE A 41 4.60 0.25 6.34
CA ILE A 41 4.28 -0.23 4.98
C ILE A 41 3.37 -1.46 5.04
N ALA A 42 3.56 -2.34 6.02
CA ALA A 42 2.66 -3.48 6.27
C ALA A 42 1.21 -3.03 6.52
N GLN A 43 1.01 -1.89 7.18
CA GLN A 43 -0.33 -1.33 7.40
C GLN A 43 -0.97 -0.85 6.09
N GLN A 44 -0.19 -0.22 5.20
CA GLN A 44 -0.69 0.19 3.88
C GLN A 44 -1.08 -1.01 3.02
N LEU A 45 -0.28 -2.08 3.07
CA LEU A 45 -0.61 -3.35 2.41
C LEU A 45 -1.91 -3.94 2.93
N ARG A 46 -2.09 -4.02 4.26
CA ARG A 46 -3.32 -4.55 4.87
C ARG A 46 -4.54 -3.72 4.48
N TYR A 47 -4.40 -2.40 4.41
CA TYR A 47 -5.47 -1.51 3.96
C TYR A 47 -5.86 -1.81 2.50
N ALA A 48 -4.89 -1.94 1.58
CA ALA A 48 -5.14 -2.31 0.18
C ALA A 48 -5.89 -3.66 0.07
N GLN A 49 -5.42 -4.68 0.79
CA GLN A 49 -6.04 -6.02 0.79
C GLN A 49 -7.48 -5.98 1.31
N ASN A 50 -7.71 -5.29 2.43
CA ASN A 50 -9.05 -5.17 3.01
C ASN A 50 -10.00 -4.40 2.08
N TYR A 51 -9.50 -3.36 1.41
CA TYR A 51 -10.28 -2.61 0.44
C TYR A 51 -10.76 -3.48 -0.72
N LEU A 52 -9.87 -4.30 -1.30
CA LEU A 52 -10.22 -5.22 -2.38
C LEU A 52 -11.19 -6.30 -1.91
N LYS A 53 -10.99 -6.85 -0.71
CA LYS A 53 -11.92 -7.83 -0.13
C LYS A 53 -13.34 -7.28 0.00
N MET A 54 -13.49 -6.05 0.52
CA MET A 54 -14.80 -5.40 0.68
C MET A 54 -15.48 -5.01 -0.64
N ARG A 55 -14.73 -4.92 -1.76
CA ARG A 55 -15.31 -4.65 -3.09
C ARG A 55 -15.77 -5.92 -3.82
N GLY A 56 -15.25 -7.08 -3.45
CA GLY A 56 -15.63 -8.37 -4.01
C GLY A 56 -16.83 -9.03 -3.31
N GLU A 57 -17.26 -8.46 -2.17
CA GLU A 57 -18.49 -8.80 -1.43
C GLU A 57 -19.63 -7.88 -1.84
#